data_AF-A0A645IGZ1-F1
#
_entry.id   AF-A0A645IGZ1-F1
#
_cell.length_a   1.000
_cell.length_b   1.000
_cell.length_c   1.000
_cell.angle_alpha   90.00
_cell.angle_beta   90.00
_cell.angle_gamma   90.00
#
_symmetry.space_group_name_H-M   'P 1'
#
loop_
_entity.id
_entity.type
_entity.pdbx_description
1 polymer ?
#
loop_
_entity_poly.entity_id
_entity_poly.type
_entity_poly.pdbx_seq_one_letter_code
_entity_poly.pdbx_strand_id
1 'polypeptide(L)'
;MIGSDTCRVLGYPCHKATTKFRGREYDAYFTQELPVNDGPWKLYGLPGLILEAKTSDGIFHVKAIGIQKIKNTPIDISYGKNTEICKELNQFYKFIRNKRNSYLIEDKGNVIIYEKPLSKDIIFMEEENKD
;
A
#
# COMPACT_ATOMS: atom_id res chain seq x y z
N MET A 1 -29.96 7.78 -1.67
CA MET A 1 -30.44 6.49 -2.21
C MET A 1 -29.30 5.51 -2.13
N ILE A 2 -29.42 4.44 -1.34
CA ILE A 2 -28.42 3.37 -1.26
C ILE A 2 -28.72 2.44 -2.44
N GLY A 3 -27.93 2.54 -3.51
CA GLY A 3 -28.06 1.66 -4.67
C GLY A 3 -27.74 0.22 -4.27
N SER A 4 -28.60 -0.72 -4.66
CA SER A 4 -28.49 -2.15 -4.37
C SER A 4 -27.45 -2.86 -5.26
N ASP A 5 -26.29 -2.25 -5.47
CA ASP A 5 -25.13 -2.91 -6.06
C ASP A 5 -24.27 -3.46 -4.93
N THR A 6 -24.57 -4.69 -4.52
CA THR A 6 -23.79 -5.38 -3.48
C THR A 6 -22.46 -5.81 -4.09
N CYS A 7 -21.47 -4.93 -4.10
CA CYS A 7 -20.10 -5.30 -4.45
C CYS A 7 -19.58 -6.31 -3.42
N ARG A 8 -19.00 -7.43 -3.88
CA ARG A 8 -18.38 -8.43 -3.01
C ARG A 8 -16.91 -8.61 -3.36
N VAL A 9 -16.05 -8.59 -2.35
CA VAL A 9 -14.62 -8.90 -2.49
C VAL A 9 -14.29 -10.06 -1.57
N LEU A 10 -13.72 -11.14 -2.13
CA LEU A 10 -13.45 -12.39 -1.40
C LEU A 10 -14.68 -12.97 -0.67
N GLY A 11 -15.88 -12.72 -1.21
CA GLY A 11 -17.15 -13.14 -0.61
C GLY A 11 -17.72 -12.19 0.45
N TYR A 12 -16.96 -11.19 0.92
CA TYR A 12 -17.43 -10.20 1.88
C TYR A 12 -18.29 -9.13 1.18
N PRO A 13 -19.45 -8.75 1.75
CA PRO A 13 -20.20 -7.60 1.27
C PRO A 13 -19.41 -6.32 1.56
N CYS A 14 -19.25 -5.49 0.53
CA CYS A 14 -18.46 -4.27 0.60
C CYS A 14 -19.33 -3.04 0.33
N HIS A 15 -18.99 -1.95 1.03
CA HIS A 15 -19.52 -0.61 0.78
C HIS A 15 -18.48 0.22 0.04
N LYS A 16 -18.93 1.06 -0.89
CA LYS A 16 -18.05 1.99 -1.60
C LYS A 16 -17.95 3.31 -0.84
N ALA A 17 -16.73 3.78 -0.65
CA ALA A 17 -16.39 5.13 -0.21
C ALA A 17 -15.51 5.81 -1.26
N THR A 18 -15.67 7.11 -1.42
CA THR A 18 -14.90 7.91 -2.38
C THR A 18 -14.14 9.01 -1.66
N THR A 19 -12.88 9.25 -2.03
CA THR A 19 -12.11 10.37 -1.47
C THR A 19 -11.16 10.95 -2.51
N LYS A 20 -10.76 12.21 -2.30
CA LYS A 20 -9.72 12.87 -3.09
C LYS A 20 -8.48 13.02 -2.22
N PHE A 21 -7.36 12.48 -2.68
CA PHE A 21 -6.10 12.51 -1.94
C PHE A 21 -4.93 12.71 -2.91
N ARG A 22 -4.06 13.69 -2.61
CA ARG A 22 -2.82 13.98 -3.37
C ARG A 22 -3.00 14.02 -4.89
N GLY A 23 -4.00 14.78 -5.34
CA GLY A 23 -4.31 14.98 -6.75
C GLY A 23 -5.21 13.92 -7.39
N ARG A 24 -5.43 12.76 -6.75
CA ARG A 24 -6.24 11.66 -7.33
C ARG A 24 -7.55 11.43 -6.61
N GLU A 25 -8.52 10.91 -7.35
CA GLU A 25 -9.78 10.40 -6.81
C GLU A 25 -9.68 8.89 -6.62
N TYR A 26 -10.07 8.42 -5.45
CA TYR A 26 -10.03 7.02 -5.04
C TYR A 26 -11.44 6.51 -4.77
N ASP A 27 -11.78 5.36 -5.37
CA ASP A 27 -12.86 4.48 -4.96
C ASP A 27 -12.27 3.41 -4.03
N ALA A 28 -12.73 3.34 -2.78
CA ALA A 28 -12.38 2.30 -1.81
C ALA A 28 -13.61 1.44 -1.48
N TYR A 29 -13.44 0.12 -1.47
CA TYR A 29 -14.47 -0.86 -1.12
C TYR A 29 -14.08 -1.54 0.18
N PHE A 30 -14.85 -1.31 1.23
CA PHE A 30 -14.55 -1.79 2.59
C PHE A 30 -15.65 -2.69 3.13
N THR A 31 -15.31 -3.61 4.04
CA THR A 31 -16.28 -4.50 4.69
C THR A 31 -16.29 -4.32 6.20
N GLN A 32 -17.48 -4.22 6.79
CA GLN A 32 -17.69 -4.16 8.24
C GLN A 32 -17.61 -5.53 8.92
N GLU A 33 -17.66 -6.62 8.15
CA GLU A 33 -17.51 -7.99 8.68
C GLU A 33 -16.09 -8.26 9.18
N LEU A 34 -15.11 -7.47 8.71
CA LEU A 34 -13.75 -7.44 9.21
C LEU A 34 -13.53 -6.08 9.90
N PRO A 35 -13.79 -5.97 11.22
CA PRO A 35 -13.79 -4.69 11.95
C PRO A 35 -12.36 -4.21 12.27
N VAL A 36 -11.51 -4.15 11.25
CA VAL A 36 -10.14 -3.63 11.29
C VAL A 36 -10.13 -2.39 10.41
N ASN A 37 -9.97 -1.21 10.99
CA ASN A 37 -10.05 0.07 10.29
C ASN A 37 -8.75 0.40 9.55
N ASP A 38 -8.36 -0.47 8.62
CA ASP A 38 -7.09 -0.42 7.90
C ASP A 38 -7.30 -0.67 6.40
N GLY A 39 -6.24 -0.54 5.59
CA GLY A 39 -6.33 -0.69 4.15
C GLY A 39 -4.98 -0.61 3.43
N PRO A 40 -5.00 -0.73 2.09
CA PRO A 40 -3.79 -0.67 1.31
C PRO A 40 -3.20 0.75 1.28
N TRP A 41 -1.87 0.82 1.31
CA TRP A 41 -1.11 2.06 1.21
C TRP A 41 -1.47 3.07 2.32
N LYS A 42 -1.92 4.28 1.98
CA LYS A 42 -2.27 5.37 2.91
C LYS A 42 -3.79 5.47 3.14
N LEU A 43 -4.56 4.47 2.70
CA LEU A 43 -6.01 4.44 2.83
C LEU A 43 -6.39 3.69 4.12
N TYR A 44 -6.97 4.42 5.08
CA TYR A 44 -7.44 3.89 6.36
C TYR A 44 -8.57 4.78 6.91
N GLY A 45 -9.15 4.40 8.06
CA GLY A 45 -10.13 5.24 8.78
C GLY A 45 -11.60 4.99 8.40
N LEU A 46 -11.89 4.06 7.50
CA LEU A 46 -13.24 3.56 7.27
C LEU A 46 -13.61 2.51 8.34
N PRO A 47 -14.91 2.35 8.67
CA PRO A 47 -15.34 1.36 9.65
C PRO A 47 -15.27 -0.04 9.02
N GLY A 48 -14.12 -0.70 9.18
CA GLY A 48 -13.81 -2.01 8.61
C GLY A 48 -12.70 -2.01 7.56
N LEU A 49 -12.31 -3.20 7.12
CA LEU A 49 -11.12 -3.39 6.29
C LEU A 49 -11.39 -3.02 4.83
N ILE A 50 -10.52 -2.20 4.24
CA ILE A 50 -10.54 -1.89 2.81
C ILE A 50 -9.98 -3.08 2.04
N LEU A 51 -10.83 -3.73 1.23
CA LEU A 51 -10.46 -4.90 0.45
C LEU A 51 -10.10 -4.58 -1.01
N GLU A 52 -10.55 -3.44 -1.52
CA GLU A 52 -10.21 -2.99 -2.86
C GLU A 52 -10.13 -1.47 -2.87
N ALA A 53 -9.14 -0.93 -3.56
CA ALA A 53 -9.00 0.50 -3.78
C ALA A 53 -8.50 0.74 -5.20
N LYS A 54 -9.12 1.70 -5.90
CA LYS A 54 -8.72 2.07 -7.26
C LYS A 54 -8.83 3.57 -7.48
N THR A 55 -7.97 4.10 -8.32
CA THR A 55 -8.06 5.47 -8.79
C THR A 55 -8.90 5.57 -10.05
N SER A 56 -9.60 6.69 -10.24
CA SER A 56 -10.43 6.94 -11.43
C SER A 56 -9.61 6.94 -12.74
N ASP A 57 -8.33 7.29 -12.66
CA ASP A 57 -7.38 7.28 -13.79
C ASP A 57 -6.81 5.89 -14.13
N GLY A 58 -7.15 4.85 -13.33
CA GLY A 58 -6.69 3.48 -13.55
C GLY A 58 -5.21 3.21 -13.25
N ILE A 59 -4.46 4.19 -12.76
CA ILE A 59 -3.02 4.06 -12.47
C ILE A 59 -2.77 3.22 -11.20
N PHE A 60 -3.66 3.33 -10.22
CA PHE A 60 -3.60 2.58 -8.99
C PHE A 60 -4.83 1.68 -8.88
N HIS A 61 -4.59 0.39 -8.72
CA HIS A 61 -5.62 -0.58 -8.38
C HIS A 61 -5.02 -1.68 -7.52
N VAL A 62 -5.52 -1.79 -6.30
CA VAL A 62 -5.16 -2.84 -5.35
C VAL A 62 -6.44 -3.57 -4.96
N LYS A 63 -6.40 -4.90 -5.05
CA LYS A 63 -7.50 -5.77 -4.66
C LYS A 63 -6.97 -6.93 -3.84
N ALA A 64 -7.61 -7.20 -2.71
CA ALA A 64 -7.31 -8.35 -1.88
C ALA A 64 -7.59 -9.64 -2.65
N ILE A 65 -6.59 -10.52 -2.72
CA ILE A 65 -6.68 -11.82 -3.39
C ILE A 65 -6.87 -13.00 -2.43
N GLY A 66 -6.65 -12.77 -1.13
CA GLY A 66 -6.83 -13.78 -0.10
C GLY A 66 -6.70 -13.18 1.30
N ILE A 67 -7.38 -13.81 2.26
CA ILE A 67 -7.31 -13.46 3.69
C ILE A 67 -7.13 -14.76 4.45
N GLN A 68 -6.14 -14.79 5.34
CA GLN A 68 -5.88 -15.95 6.17
C GLN A 68 -5.75 -15.52 7.63
N LYS A 69 -6.46 -16.22 8.50
CA LYS A 69 -6.28 -16.08 9.95
C LYS A 69 -5.06 -16.89 10.38
N ILE A 70 -4.00 -16.20 10.77
CA ILE A 70 -2.74 -16.81 11.21
C ILE A 70 -2.86 -17.18 12.69
N LYS A 71 -2.36 -18.36 13.09
CA LYS A 71 -2.29 -18.81 14.49
C LYS A 71 -0.85 -18.74 14.98
N ASN A 72 -0.48 -17.69 15.71
CA ASN A 72 0.80 -17.49 16.42
C ASN A 72 2.11 -17.79 15.65
N THR A 73 2.07 -18.01 14.34
CA THR A 73 3.26 -18.13 13.52
C THR A 73 3.70 -16.73 13.10
N PRO A 74 4.97 -16.35 13.36
CA PRO A 74 5.53 -15.13 12.79
C PRO A 74 5.35 -15.13 11.27
N ILE A 75 4.97 -13.97 10.71
CA ILE A 75 4.98 -13.77 9.27
C ILE A 75 6.45 -13.65 8.86
N ASP A 76 6.96 -14.64 8.14
CA ASP A 76 8.29 -14.56 7.53
C ASP A 76 8.17 -13.82 6.19
N ILE A 77 8.64 -12.58 6.18
CA ILE A 77 8.78 -11.80 4.96
C ILE A 77 10.15 -12.17 4.40
N SER A 78 10.20 -13.18 3.53
CA SER A 78 11.43 -13.57 2.85
C SER A 78 11.89 -12.42 1.96
N TYR A 79 12.86 -11.65 2.45
CA TYR A 79 13.55 -10.69 1.61
C TYR A 79 14.45 -11.45 0.62
N GLY A 80 14.40 -11.07 -0.65
CA GLY A 80 15.18 -11.73 -1.70
C GLY A 80 16.68 -11.79 -1.37
N LYS A 81 17.42 -12.68 -2.02
CA LYS A 81 18.83 -13.05 -1.72
C LYS A 81 19.88 -11.92 -1.67
N ASN A 82 19.49 -10.66 -1.87
CA ASN A 82 20.36 -9.48 -1.93
C ASN A 82 20.02 -8.41 -0.88
N THR A 83 19.66 -8.79 0.35
CA THR A 83 19.51 -7.81 1.44
C THR A 83 20.82 -7.56 2.19
N GLU A 84 21.21 -6.29 2.26
CA GLU A 84 22.27 -5.83 3.16
C GLU A 84 21.65 -5.15 4.39
N ILE A 85 21.92 -5.70 5.57
CA ILE A 85 21.47 -5.11 6.83
C ILE A 85 22.37 -3.91 7.15
N CYS A 86 21.82 -2.70 7.09
CA CYS A 86 22.50 -1.50 7.55
C CYS A 86 22.42 -1.42 9.08
N LYS A 87 23.57 -1.48 9.78
CA LYS A 87 23.60 -1.41 11.26
C LYS A 87 23.66 0.01 11.79
N GLU A 88 24.10 0.96 10.96
CA GLU A 88 24.30 2.35 11.35
C GLU A 88 23.77 3.30 10.28
N LEU A 89 23.26 4.45 10.74
CA LEU A 89 22.72 5.50 9.88
C LEU A 89 23.75 6.03 8.87
N ASN A 90 25.04 6.04 9.21
CA ASN A 90 26.10 6.43 8.28
C ASN A 90 26.35 5.39 7.16
N GLN A 91 26.17 4.10 7.44
CA GLN A 91 26.25 3.05 6.41
C GLN A 91 25.09 3.22 5.43
N PHE A 92 23.90 3.49 5.97
CA PHE A 92 22.72 3.83 5.20
C PHE A 92 22.94 5.05 4.29
N TYR A 93 23.43 6.18 4.84
CA TYR A 93 23.71 7.38 4.05
C TYR A 93 24.76 7.14 2.94
N LYS A 94 25.79 6.33 3.21
CA LYS A 94 26.78 5.93 2.19
C LYS A 94 26.15 5.07 1.09
N PHE A 95 25.29 4.12 1.46
CA PHE A 95 24.61 3.23 0.52
C PHE A 95 23.67 4.00 -0.41
N ILE A 96 22.78 4.85 0.15
CA ILE A 96 21.82 5.64 -0.65
C ILE A 96 22.52 6.69 -1.51
N ARG A 97 23.64 7.25 -1.04
CA ARG A 97 24.44 8.20 -1.82
C ARG A 97 25.11 7.54 -3.02
N ASN A 98 25.49 6.28 -2.90
CA ASN A 98 26.06 5.49 -4.01
C ASN A 98 24.98 4.98 -4.97
N LYS A 99 23.77 4.66 -4.49
CA LYS A 99 22.64 4.23 -5.32
C LYS A 99 21.65 5.38 -5.53
N ARG A 100 21.96 6.25 -6.50
CA ARG A 100 21.10 7.38 -6.94
C ARG A 100 19.67 7.00 -7.38
N ASN A 101 19.35 5.71 -7.49
CA ASN A 101 18.12 5.18 -8.05
C ASN A 101 17.49 4.13 -7.12
N SER A 102 17.19 4.43 -5.85
CA SER A 102 16.47 3.47 -5.00
C SER A 102 15.46 4.13 -4.06
N TYR A 103 14.34 3.44 -3.80
CA TYR A 103 13.35 3.81 -2.79
C TYR A 103 13.68 3.16 -1.45
N LEU A 104 13.21 3.80 -0.38
CA LEU A 104 13.43 3.41 1.01
C LEU A 104 12.08 3.17 1.67
N ILE A 105 11.88 1.99 2.25
CA ILE A 105 10.68 1.66 3.04
C ILE A 105 11.14 1.29 4.45
N GLU A 106 10.61 1.96 5.46
CA GLU A 106 10.82 1.60 6.87
C GLU A 106 9.70 0.67 7.33
N ASP A 107 10.06 -0.51 7.83
CA ASP A 107 9.14 -1.45 8.47
C ASP A 107 9.72 -1.94 9.80
N LYS A 108 9.04 -1.59 10.90
CA LYS A 108 9.37 -2.00 12.27
C LYS A 108 10.85 -1.78 12.64
N GLY A 109 11.41 -0.63 12.26
CA GLY A 109 12.81 -0.26 12.54
C GLY A 109 13.84 -0.87 11.58
N ASN A 110 13.40 -1.60 10.56
CA ASN A 110 14.25 -2.05 9.46
C ASN A 110 14.05 -1.15 8.24
N VAL A 111 15.12 -0.89 7.49
CA VAL A 111 15.06 -0.13 6.24
C VAL A 111 15.28 -1.05 5.05
N ILE A 112 14.28 -1.15 4.19
CA ILE A 112 14.28 -1.97 2.98
C ILE A 112 14.57 -1.06 1.78
N ILE A 113 15.51 -1.48 0.92
CA ILE A 113 15.97 -0.67 -0.20
C ILE A 113 15.59 -1.34 -1.52
N TYR A 114 14.81 -0.63 -2.33
CA TYR A 114 14.34 -1.10 -3.64
C TYR A 114 15.07 -0.35 -4.76
N GLU A 115 15.76 -1.05 -5.65
CA GLU A 115 16.29 -0.42 -6.86
C GLU A 115 15.15 0.08 -7.75
N LYS A 116 15.18 1.38 -8.05
CA LYS A 116 14.24 2.06 -8.94
C LYS A 116 14.48 1.54 -10.35
N PRO A 117 13.50 0.88 -10.99
CA PRO A 117 13.65 0.48 -12.38
C PRO A 117 13.90 1.71 -13.25
N LEU A 118 14.80 1.58 -14.23
CA LEU A 118 15.22 2.66 -15.14
C LEU A 118 14.14 3.07 -16.16
N SER A 119 12.86 2.78 -15.91
CA SER A 119 11.77 3.12 -16.82
C SER A 119 11.48 4.62 -16.77
N LYS A 120 11.34 5.24 -17.94
CA LYS A 120 11.06 6.69 -18.07
C LYS A 120 9.63 7.07 -17.69
N ASP A 121 8.73 6.08 -17.58
CA ASP A 121 7.31 6.28 -17.30
C ASP A 121 6.98 5.96 -15.85
N ILE A 122 7.69 6.60 -14.92
CA ILE A 122 7.35 6.50 -13.49
C ILE A 122 6.27 7.53 -13.20
N ILE A 123 5.04 7.03 -13.06
CA ILE A 123 3.92 7.84 -12.61
C ILE A 123 3.99 7.89 -11.08
N PHE A 124 4.23 9.07 -10.52
CA PHE A 124 4.20 9.26 -9.08
C PHE A 124 2.78 9.02 -8.55
N MET A 125 2.65 8.20 -7.51
CA MET A 125 1.36 7.97 -6.84
C MET A 125 0.86 9.21 -6.09
N GLU A 126 1.76 10.18 -5.87
CA GLU A 126 1.51 11.40 -5.11
C GLU A 126 1.85 12.60 -6.00
N GLU A 127 0.87 13.45 -6.26
CA GLU A 127 1.13 14.78 -6.79
C GLU A 127 1.39 15.71 -5.60
N GLU A 128 2.59 16.31 -5.53
CA GLU A 128 2.85 17.43 -4.62
C GLU A 128 2.10 18.64 -5.15
N ASN A 129 0.95 18.94 -4.54
CA ASN A 129 0.38 20.27 -4.69
C ASN A 129 1.33 21.25 -4.00
N LYS A 130 1.97 22.10 -4.81
CA LYS A 130 2.61 23.32 -4.32
C LYS A 130 1.49 24.28 -3.93
N ASP A 131 1.13 24.24 -2.65
CA ASP A 131 0.43 25.36 -2.00
C ASP A 131 1.45 26.46 -1.64
#